data_AF-A0A381RTG0-F1
#
_entry.id   AF-A0A381RTG0-F1
#
_cell.length_a   1.000
_cell.length_b   1.000
_cell.length_c   1.000
_cell.angle_alpha   90.00
_cell.angle_beta   90.00
_cell.angle_gamma   90.00
#
_symmetry.space_group_name_H-M   'P 1'
#
loop_
_entity.id
_entity.type
_entity.pdbx_description
1 polymer ?
#
loop_
_entity_poly.entity_id
_entity_poly.type
_entity_poly.pdbx_seq_one_letter_code
_entity_poly.pdbx_strand_id
1 'polypeptide(L)'
;MIDLVKGLLVTLKYTPQPAFTFQYPAERRPVAARFRGLLRLQVEPETGAQTCIVCDQCAKVCPDDLISLGGHREPGQKIKILDYFDFNLSRCSFCGLCSEVCPTKPFKALIMSEDYELGTYSRDSQILRVNEMYDGVPIEHYTR
;
A
#
# COMPACT_ATOMS: atom_id res chain seq x y z
N MET A 1 -32.12 22.60 -35.13
CA MET A 1 -31.07 22.23 -36.12
C MET A 1 -29.74 22.94 -35.86
N ILE A 2 -29.71 24.25 -35.59
CA ILE A 2 -28.47 25.01 -35.35
C ILE A 2 -27.61 24.43 -34.20
N ASP A 3 -28.24 24.04 -33.09
CA ASP A 3 -27.51 23.49 -31.94
C ASP A 3 -26.88 22.11 -32.20
N LEU A 4 -27.55 21.28 -33.02
CA LEU A 4 -27.02 19.97 -33.42
C LEU A 4 -25.74 20.11 -34.24
N VAL A 5 -25.74 21.05 -35.19
CA VAL A 5 -24.58 21.33 -36.04
C VAL A 5 -23.44 21.91 -35.20
N LYS A 6 -23.73 22.83 -34.27
CA LYS A 6 -22.73 23.36 -33.34
C LYS A 6 -22.09 22.27 -32.48
N GLY A 7 -22.88 21.32 -31.96
CA GLY A 7 -22.38 20.19 -31.20
C GLY A 7 -21.46 19.27 -32.04
N LEU A 8 -21.89 18.94 -33.26
CA LEU A 8 -21.10 18.09 -34.17
C LEU A 8 -19.76 18.74 -34.56
N LEU A 9 -19.73 20.05 -34.76
CA LEU A 9 -18.50 20.80 -35.04
C LEU A 9 -17.49 20.72 -33.89
N VAL A 10 -17.96 20.69 -32.64
CA VAL A 10 -17.08 20.47 -31.48
C VAL A 10 -16.48 19.08 -31.52
N THR A 11 -17.28 18.04 -31.76
CA THR A 11 -16.77 16.67 -31.90
C THR A 11 -15.72 16.58 -33.02
N LEU A 12 -16.01 17.12 -34.20
CA LEU A 12 -15.11 17.09 -35.35
C LEU A 12 -13.78 17.83 -35.08
N LYS A 13 -13.81 18.89 -34.24
CA LYS A 13 -12.61 19.62 -33.80
C LYS A 13 -11.69 18.77 -32.91
N TYR A 14 -12.24 17.87 -32.09
CA TYR A 14 -11.47 17.01 -31.19
C TYR A 14 -11.06 15.68 -31.82
N THR A 15 -11.74 15.21 -32.88
CA THR A 15 -11.43 13.94 -33.57
C THR A 15 -9.96 13.76 -34.01
N PRO A 16 -9.26 14.77 -34.58
CA PRO A 16 -7.87 14.58 -35.02
C PRO A 16 -6.83 14.77 -33.90
N GLN A 17 -7.24 15.12 -32.68
CA GLN A 17 -6.29 15.35 -31.58
C GLN A 17 -5.74 14.02 -31.06
N PRO A 18 -4.47 13.96 -30.64
CA PRO A 18 -3.92 12.75 -30.05
C PRO A 18 -4.66 12.38 -28.76
N ALA A 19 -4.93 11.09 -28.58
CA ALA A 19 -5.57 10.59 -27.37
C ALA A 19 -4.60 10.66 -26.18
N PHE A 20 -5.03 11.26 -25.06
CA PHE A 20 -4.29 11.19 -23.80
C PHE A 20 -4.56 9.85 -23.13
N THR A 21 -3.73 8.85 -23.44
CA THR A 21 -3.87 7.47 -22.94
C THR A 21 -2.52 6.93 -22.49
N PHE A 22 -2.52 6.13 -21.42
CA PHE A 22 -1.39 5.29 -21.04
C PHE A 22 -1.58 3.89 -21.63
N GLN A 23 -0.55 3.33 -22.26
CA GLN A 23 -0.61 1.97 -22.83
C GLN A 23 -0.36 0.91 -21.75
N TYR A 24 -1.34 0.69 -20.87
CA TYR A 24 -1.24 -0.33 -19.82
C TYR A 24 -1.23 -1.76 -20.40
N PRO A 25 -0.39 -2.69 -19.90
CA PRO A 25 0.50 -2.60 -18.73
C PRO A 25 1.92 -2.09 -19.02
N ALA A 26 2.27 -1.84 -20.28
CA ALA A 26 3.62 -1.41 -20.68
C ALA A 26 3.99 -0.03 -20.12
N GLU A 27 3.02 0.87 -20.05
CA GLU A 27 3.15 2.19 -19.45
C GLU A 27 2.16 2.34 -18.29
N ARG A 28 2.70 2.63 -17.09
CA ARG A 28 1.92 2.90 -15.88
C ARG A 28 1.88 4.40 -15.62
N ARG A 29 0.78 4.86 -15.01
CA ARG A 29 0.67 6.27 -14.58
C ARG A 29 1.59 6.49 -13.37
N PRO A 30 2.38 7.58 -13.33
CA PRO A 30 3.13 7.92 -12.13
C PRO A 30 2.16 8.16 -10.97
N VAL A 31 2.45 7.55 -9.83
CA VAL A 31 1.72 7.78 -8.59
C VAL A 31 2.33 8.96 -7.83
N ALA A 32 1.53 9.61 -6.98
CA ALA A 32 2.02 10.66 -6.11
C ALA A 32 2.78 10.04 -4.93
N ALA A 33 3.80 10.72 -4.40
CA ALA A 33 4.63 10.18 -3.32
C ALA A 33 3.84 9.76 -2.05
N ARG A 34 2.68 10.39 -1.78
CA ARG A 34 1.82 10.05 -0.62
C ARG A 34 0.64 9.16 -1.00
N PHE A 35 0.76 8.41 -2.09
CA PHE A 35 -0.24 7.45 -2.53
C PHE A 35 -0.46 6.40 -1.44
N ARG A 36 -1.69 5.88 -1.38
CA ARG A 36 -2.10 4.89 -0.38
C ARG A 36 -2.44 3.58 -1.09
N GLY A 37 -1.41 2.81 -1.43
CA GLY A 37 -1.52 1.47 -2.00
C GLY A 37 -1.53 0.39 -0.93
N LEU A 38 -0.97 -0.77 -1.25
CA LEU A 38 -0.94 -1.90 -0.34
C LEU A 38 -0.12 -1.58 0.92
N LEU A 39 -0.60 -2.08 2.05
CA LEU A 39 0.12 -2.00 3.31
C LEU A 39 1.32 -2.95 3.29
N ARG A 40 2.53 -2.45 3.55
CA ARG A 40 3.76 -3.27 3.58
C ARG A 40 4.53 -3.08 4.87
N LEU A 41 5.22 -4.14 5.28
CA LEU A 41 6.22 -4.13 6.34
C LEU A 41 7.57 -3.73 5.75
N GLN A 42 8.34 -2.98 6.52
CA GLN A 42 9.67 -2.50 6.11
C GLN A 42 10.77 -3.15 6.93
N VAL A 43 11.93 -3.29 6.30
CA VAL A 43 13.19 -3.59 6.99
C VAL A 43 14.04 -2.33 7.08
N GLU A 44 14.98 -2.33 8.01
CA GLU A 44 15.95 -1.24 8.11
C GLU A 44 16.89 -1.27 6.90
N PRO A 45 17.08 -0.14 6.19
CA PRO A 45 17.80 -0.13 4.90
C PRO A 45 19.27 -0.59 4.99
N GLU A 46 19.94 -0.26 6.10
CA GLU A 46 21.38 -0.53 6.25
C GLU A 46 21.65 -1.94 6.79
N THR A 47 20.83 -2.39 7.74
CA THR A 47 21.06 -3.64 8.48
C THR A 47 20.21 -4.79 7.95
N GLY A 48 19.13 -4.50 7.20
CA GLY A 48 18.12 -5.49 6.82
C GLY A 48 17.30 -6.03 8.00
N ALA A 49 17.45 -5.44 9.19
CA ALA A 49 16.75 -5.90 10.38
C ALA A 49 15.25 -5.59 10.31
N GLN A 50 14.43 -6.46 10.90
CA GLN A 50 13.00 -6.20 11.05
C GLN A 50 12.79 -4.97 11.93
N THR A 51 11.96 -4.03 11.48
CA THR A 51 11.70 -2.78 12.21
C THR A 51 10.48 -2.88 13.14
N CYS A 52 9.59 -3.86 12.92
CA CYS A 52 8.38 -4.02 13.72
C CYS A 52 8.70 -4.49 15.14
N ILE A 53 8.23 -3.73 16.14
CA ILE A 53 8.45 -4.03 17.58
C ILE A 53 7.25 -4.72 18.26
N VAL A 54 6.25 -5.16 17.48
CA VAL A 54 5.05 -5.86 17.98
C VAL A 54 4.31 -5.07 19.08
N CYS A 55 4.13 -3.75 18.86
CA CYS A 55 3.47 -2.85 19.82
C CYS A 55 1.94 -2.83 19.73
N ASP A 56 1.36 -3.48 18.71
CA ASP A 56 -0.09 -3.66 18.52
C ASP A 56 -0.89 -2.36 18.25
N GLN A 57 -0.22 -1.23 18.00
CA GLN A 57 -0.90 0.04 17.73
C GLN A 57 -1.62 0.05 16.38
N CYS A 58 -1.04 -0.59 15.35
CA CYS A 58 -1.64 -0.68 14.03
C CYS A 58 -2.93 -1.51 14.01
N ALA A 59 -3.01 -2.58 14.81
CA ALA A 59 -4.22 -3.37 14.96
C ALA A 59 -5.30 -2.58 15.70
N LYS A 60 -4.94 -1.93 16.82
CA LYS A 60 -5.88 -1.14 17.65
C LYS A 60 -6.47 0.08 16.93
N VAL A 61 -5.73 0.71 16.02
CA VAL A 61 -6.23 1.89 15.30
C VAL A 61 -7.06 1.51 14.06
N CYS A 62 -7.03 0.24 13.64
CA CYS A 62 -7.74 -0.19 12.46
C CYS A 62 -9.25 -0.08 12.71
N PRO A 63 -10.01 0.73 11.95
CA PRO A 63 -11.45 0.89 12.18
C PRO A 63 -12.25 -0.39 11.91
N ASP A 64 -11.68 -1.32 11.14
CA ASP A 64 -12.33 -2.53 10.66
C ASP A 64 -11.77 -3.83 11.29
N ASP A 65 -10.81 -3.72 12.22
CA ASP A 65 -10.12 -4.82 12.91
C ASP A 65 -9.54 -5.89 11.96
N LEU A 66 -8.72 -5.45 10.99
CA LEU A 66 -8.23 -6.31 9.89
C LEU A 66 -6.81 -6.83 10.07
N ILE A 67 -6.12 -6.43 11.14
CA ILE A 67 -4.72 -6.76 11.40
C ILE A 67 -4.64 -7.61 12.66
N SER A 68 -4.00 -8.77 12.57
CA SER A 68 -3.62 -9.60 13.72
C SER A 68 -2.13 -9.86 13.68
N LEU A 69 -1.44 -9.62 14.79
CA LEU A 69 -0.01 -9.84 14.86
C LEU A 69 0.41 -10.37 16.23
N GLY A 70 1.52 -11.08 16.24
CA GLY A 70 2.12 -11.59 17.46
C GLY A 70 3.61 -11.83 17.29
N GLY A 71 4.27 -12.02 18.42
CA GLY A 71 5.71 -12.12 18.45
C GLY A 71 6.21 -12.56 19.82
N HIS A 72 7.39 -13.14 19.83
CA HIS A 72 8.07 -13.60 21.03
C HIS A 72 9.20 -12.64 21.44
N ARG A 73 9.76 -12.86 22.63
CA ARG A 73 10.93 -12.14 23.11
C ARG A 73 12.03 -13.14 23.38
N GLU A 74 13.17 -12.96 22.72
CA GLU A 74 14.34 -13.77 23.00
C GLU A 74 14.95 -13.44 24.37
N PRO A 75 15.59 -14.41 25.05
CA PRO A 75 16.30 -14.16 26.31
C PRO A 75 17.36 -13.07 26.16
N GLY A 76 17.30 -12.05 27.02
CA GLY A 76 18.24 -10.92 27.01
C GLY A 76 17.87 -9.77 26.07
N GLN A 77 16.92 -9.97 25.15
CA GLN A 77 16.42 -8.91 24.27
C GLN A 77 15.26 -8.15 24.92
N LYS A 78 15.25 -6.82 24.73
CA LYS A 78 14.14 -5.96 25.19
C LYS A 78 13.01 -5.87 24.16
N ILE A 79 13.35 -5.95 22.88
CA ILE A 79 12.43 -5.80 21.76
C ILE A 79 11.88 -7.18 21.37
N LYS A 80 10.60 -7.24 20.99
CA LYS A 80 9.97 -8.47 20.49
C LYS A 80 10.29 -8.67 19.02
N ILE A 81 10.41 -9.92 18.61
CA ILE A 81 10.54 -10.34 17.22
C ILE A 81 9.15 -10.70 16.69
N LEU A 82 8.83 -10.28 15.48
CA LEU A 82 7.54 -10.55 14.84
C LEU A 82 7.48 -12.00 14.35
N ASP A 83 6.51 -12.78 14.83
CA ASP A 83 6.30 -14.17 14.41
C ASP A 83 5.29 -14.27 13.27
N TYR A 84 4.20 -13.53 13.38
CA TYR A 84 3.16 -13.49 12.37
C TYR A 84 2.53 -12.11 12.27
N PHE A 85 2.03 -11.81 11.08
CA PHE A 85 1.29 -10.62 10.75
C PHE A 85 0.28 -11.00 9.68
N ASP A 86 -0.97 -11.10 10.09
CA ASP A 86 -2.10 -11.44 9.23
C ASP A 86 -2.88 -10.17 8.94
N PHE A 87 -2.99 -9.82 7.66
CA PHE A 87 -3.71 -8.64 7.21
C PHE A 87 -4.77 -8.99 6.17
N ASN A 88 -6.03 -8.67 6.49
CA ASN A 88 -7.14 -8.91 5.57
C ASN A 88 -7.31 -7.74 4.60
N LEU A 89 -6.74 -7.89 3.41
CA LEU A 89 -6.82 -6.91 2.33
C LEU A 89 -8.25 -6.77 1.78
N SER A 90 -9.03 -7.85 1.75
CA SER A 90 -10.37 -7.86 1.12
C SER A 90 -11.38 -6.87 1.74
N ARG A 91 -11.12 -6.43 2.98
CA ARG A 91 -11.96 -5.49 3.72
C ARG A 91 -11.29 -4.14 3.98
N CYS A 92 -10.03 -3.97 3.58
CA CYS A 92 -9.27 -2.77 3.90
C CYS A 92 -9.80 -1.55 3.14
N SER A 93 -10.00 -0.45 3.86
CA SER A 93 -10.41 0.85 3.30
C SER A 93 -9.25 1.73 2.83
N PHE A 94 -8.00 1.25 2.94
CA PHE A 94 -6.77 1.98 2.58
C PHE A 94 -6.64 3.37 3.23
N CYS A 95 -7.20 3.52 4.45
CA CYS A 95 -7.21 4.79 5.15
C CYS A 95 -5.81 5.28 5.60
N GLY A 96 -4.86 4.36 5.79
CA GLY A 96 -3.48 4.66 6.19
C GLY A 96 -3.28 4.95 7.68
N LEU A 97 -4.29 4.82 8.53
CA LEU A 97 -4.16 5.09 9.98
C LEU A 97 -3.12 4.19 10.66
N CYS A 98 -3.04 2.93 10.23
CA CYS A 98 -2.07 1.96 10.75
C CYS A 98 -0.61 2.35 10.48
N SER A 99 -0.30 2.97 9.34
CA SER A 99 1.05 3.48 9.05
C SER A 99 1.32 4.77 9.79
N GLU A 100 0.30 5.61 10.01
CA GLU A 100 0.45 6.88 10.72
C GLU A 100 0.76 6.68 12.21
N VAL A 101 0.05 5.76 12.87
CA VAL A 101 0.19 5.48 14.31
C VAL A 101 1.50 4.74 14.64
N CYS A 102 2.12 4.06 13.68
CA CYS A 102 3.30 3.25 13.92
C CYS A 102 4.41 4.08 14.63
N PRO A 103 4.84 3.66 15.84
CA PRO A 103 5.70 4.49 16.69
C PRO A 103 7.19 4.33 16.39
N THR A 104 7.56 3.41 15.49
CA THR A 104 8.96 3.12 15.18
C THR A 104 9.61 4.31 14.49
N LYS A 105 10.82 4.65 14.94
CA LYS A 105 11.64 5.76 14.44
C LYS A 105 13.09 5.31 14.42
N PRO A 106 13.93 5.80 13.48
CA PRO A 106 13.64 6.82 12.46
C PRO A 106 12.79 6.29 11.29
N PHE A 107 12.77 4.97 11.07
CA PHE A 107 11.97 4.35 10.01
C PHE A 107 10.67 3.76 10.55
N LYS A 108 9.58 3.97 9.80
CA LYS A 108 8.30 3.34 10.10
C LYS A 108 8.31 1.88 9.66
N ALA A 109 7.87 1.00 10.55
CA ALA A 109 7.80 -0.43 10.27
C ALA A 109 6.67 -0.80 9.31
N LEU A 110 5.64 0.06 9.24
CA LEU A 110 4.46 -0.14 8.43
C LEU A 110 4.21 1.11 7.59
N ILE A 111 3.99 0.91 6.30
CA ILE A 111 3.83 2.00 5.34
C ILE A 111 2.73 1.67 4.33
N MET A 112 2.19 2.71 3.71
CA MET A 112 1.35 2.55 2.53
C MET A 112 2.26 2.59 1.31
N SER A 113 2.36 1.48 0.57
CA SER A 113 3.22 1.39 -0.62
C SER A 113 2.54 2.00 -1.85
N GLU A 114 3.26 1.97 -2.96
CA GLU A 114 2.78 2.36 -4.28
C GLU A 114 2.10 1.21 -5.03
N ASP A 115 2.05 0.01 -4.44
CA ASP A 115 1.43 -1.16 -5.06
C ASP A 115 -0.10 -1.00 -5.11
N TYR A 116 -0.67 -0.98 -6.32
CA TYR A 116 -2.13 -0.91 -6.52
C TYR A 116 -2.68 -2.07 -7.37
N GLU A 117 -1.81 -2.93 -7.91
CA GLU A 117 -2.18 -4.05 -8.79
C GLU A 117 -2.48 -5.32 -7.95
N LEU A 118 -3.57 -5.28 -7.18
CA LEU A 118 -3.87 -6.26 -6.11
C LEU A 118 -4.86 -7.36 -6.52
N GLY A 119 -5.09 -7.53 -7.82
CA GLY A 119 -6.07 -8.46 -8.35
C GLY A 119 -5.70 -9.92 -8.06
N THR A 120 -6.64 -10.68 -7.50
CA THR A 120 -6.47 -12.11 -7.23
C THR A 120 -7.73 -12.91 -7.60
N TYR A 121 -7.58 -14.22 -7.76
CA TYR A 121 -8.68 -15.11 -8.19
C TYR A 121 -9.44 -15.76 -7.02
N SER A 122 -8.94 -15.68 -5.79
CA SER A 122 -9.57 -16.28 -4.62
C SER A 122 -9.59 -15.32 -3.44
N ARG A 123 -10.65 -15.38 -2.64
CA ARG A 123 -10.77 -14.53 -1.45
C ARG A 123 -9.70 -14.84 -0.41
N ASP A 124 -9.30 -16.09 -0.27
CA ASP A 124 -8.31 -16.50 0.72
C ASP A 124 -6.92 -15.92 0.43
N SER A 125 -6.60 -15.68 -0.85
CA SER A 125 -5.36 -14.99 -1.26
C SER A 125 -5.34 -13.49 -0.94
N GLN A 126 -6.44 -12.93 -0.43
CA GLN A 126 -6.51 -11.55 0.07
C GLN A 126 -6.22 -11.46 1.58
N ILE A 127 -5.79 -12.54 2.21
CA ILE A 127 -5.27 -12.53 3.59
C ILE A 127 -3.76 -12.63 3.50
N LEU A 128 -3.09 -11.49 3.57
CA LEU A 128 -1.64 -11.41 3.45
C LEU A 128 -0.98 -11.85 4.75
N ARG A 129 -0.01 -12.74 4.62
CA ARG A 129 0.81 -13.24 5.73
C ARG A 129 2.12 -12.46 5.82
N VAL A 130 2.84 -12.64 6.93
CA VAL A 130 4.06 -11.89 7.25
C VAL A 130 5.09 -11.87 6.13
N ASN A 131 5.28 -12.98 5.41
CA ASN A 131 6.24 -13.06 4.32
C ASN A 131 5.82 -12.16 3.14
N GLU A 132 4.55 -12.22 2.77
CA GLU A 132 3.99 -11.41 1.68
C GLU A 132 4.00 -9.92 2.03
N MET A 133 3.98 -9.55 3.30
CA MET A 133 4.00 -8.16 3.74
C MET A 133 5.35 -7.47 3.48
N TYR A 134 6.45 -8.21 3.37
CA TYR A 134 7.78 -7.67 3.02
C TYR A 134 8.05 -7.61 1.51
N ASP A 135 7.24 -8.31 0.72
CA ASP A 135 7.32 -8.27 -0.74
C ASP A 135 6.80 -6.91 -1.26
N GLY A 136 7.31 -6.39 -2.38
CA GLY A 136 6.77 -5.17 -2.99
C GLY A 136 7.76 -4.39 -3.85
N VAL A 137 7.29 -3.32 -4.47
CA VAL A 137 8.17 -2.38 -5.19
C VAL A 137 9.13 -1.73 -4.19
N PRO A 138 10.46 -1.74 -4.44
CA PRO A 138 11.42 -1.05 -3.59
C PRO A 138 11.08 0.43 -3.48
N ILE A 139 11.04 0.94 -2.26
CA ILE A 139 10.71 2.35 -2.04
C ILE A 139 11.97 3.17 -2.21
N GLU A 140 12.05 3.87 -3.34
CA GLU A 140 13.17 4.78 -3.63
C GLU A 140 13.11 6.04 -2.75
N HIS A 141 11.92 6.42 -2.26
CA HIS A 141 11.71 7.65 -1.49
C HIS A 141 10.82 7.43 -0.25
N TYR A 142 11.43 7.47 0.93
CA TYR A 142 10.73 7.51 2.21
C TYR A 142 10.04 8.87 2.37
N THR A 143 8.82 9.01 1.87
CA THR A 143 8.02 10.22 2.11
C THR A 143 7.17 10.08 3.37
N ARG A 144 7.84 9.89 4.52
CA ARG A 144 7.47 10.48 5.83
C ARG A 144 8.45 10.14 6.93
#